data_AF-A0A316RYE1-F1
#
_entry.id   AF-A0A316RYE1-F1
#
_cell.length_a   1.000
_cell.length_b   1.000
_cell.length_c   1.000
_cell.angle_alpha   90.00
_cell.angle_beta   90.00
_cell.angle_gamma   90.00
#
_symmetry.space_group_name_H-M   'P 1'
#
loop_
_entity.id
_entity.type
_entity.pdbx_description
1 polymer ?
#
loop_
_entity_poly.entity_id
_entity_poly.type
_entity_poly.pdbx_seq_one_letter_code
_entity_poly.pdbx_strand_id
1 'polypeptide(L)'
;MNSPFKPTKSAIAANKYGIARSNLLLVILFTLINSVISFAHGNYYFLFSASIPYYVASFSAAWAYSPEDIGLEPAANPTAILVIGAVIAAVLLVPYLLCWIFSKKHYGWMIAALVLFSLDSVWLLLNFHISLILDILFHAYVLYYLIMGVRYGLLSRRAAEAEAAEAPLPNGTLTLNPDGTIADMSATTANAEESADAESAPTEQPVIPDTPILRSADETGSEKVRVYVETAWNGHQIQYRRVGKIEELVVDGQVYAEMPRARVNGAHMTATVAGMQLEAGAMGGSNIVTVNGKVVATTIRYI
;
A
#
# COMPACT_ATOMS: atom_id res chain seq x y z
N MET A 1 -11.29 -3.33 -30.74
CA MET A 1 -11.82 -2.51 -29.63
C MET A 1 -10.84 -2.61 -28.48
N ASN A 2 -10.11 -1.54 -28.16
CA ASN A 2 -9.15 -1.57 -27.05
C ASN A 2 -9.92 -1.62 -25.74
N SER A 3 -9.66 -2.66 -24.93
CA SER A 3 -10.17 -2.78 -23.56
C SER A 3 -9.85 -1.49 -22.78
N PRO A 4 -10.81 -0.91 -22.02
CA PRO A 4 -10.53 0.28 -21.22
C PRO A 4 -9.46 -0.06 -20.19
N PHE A 5 -8.30 0.61 -20.28
CA PHE A 5 -7.20 0.48 -19.34
C PHE A 5 -7.71 0.75 -17.91
N LYS A 6 -7.94 -0.31 -17.13
CA LYS A 6 -8.23 -0.19 -15.71
C LYS A 6 -6.90 -0.04 -14.97
N PRO A 7 -6.65 1.09 -14.29
CA PRO A 7 -5.40 1.29 -13.57
C PRO A 7 -5.21 0.21 -12.51
N THR A 8 -4.00 -0.31 -12.39
CA THR A 8 -3.65 -1.29 -11.37
C THR A 8 -3.82 -0.68 -9.98
N LYS A 9 -4.00 -1.53 -8.96
CA LYS A 9 -4.18 -1.05 -7.58
C LYS A 9 -2.94 -0.32 -7.06
N SER A 10 -1.76 -0.75 -7.49
CA SER A 10 -0.48 -0.05 -7.24
C SER A 10 -0.51 1.37 -7.83
N ALA A 11 -0.98 1.54 -9.06
CA ALA A 11 -1.11 2.85 -9.70
C ALA A 11 -2.10 3.77 -8.96
N ILE A 12 -3.23 3.23 -8.48
CA ILE A 12 -4.20 4.01 -7.69
C ILE A 12 -3.60 4.44 -6.34
N ALA A 13 -2.92 3.54 -5.63
CA ALA A 13 -2.26 3.85 -4.36
C ALA A 13 -1.14 4.88 -4.55
N ALA A 14 -0.31 4.73 -5.58
CA ALA A 14 0.74 5.69 -5.93
C ALA A 14 0.17 7.07 -6.26
N ASN A 15 -0.95 7.15 -6.98
CA ASN A 15 -1.63 8.43 -7.26
C ASN A 15 -2.12 9.10 -5.96
N LYS A 16 -2.80 8.35 -5.09
CA LYS A 16 -3.28 8.89 -3.80
C LYS A 16 -2.12 9.33 -2.89
N TYR A 17 -1.01 8.60 -2.90
CA TYR A 17 0.23 9.01 -2.23
C TYR A 17 0.81 10.32 -2.81
N GLY A 18 0.79 10.45 -4.14
CA GLY A 18 1.17 11.66 -4.85
C GLY A 18 0.35 12.87 -4.43
N ILE A 19 -0.97 12.74 -4.30
CA ILE A 19 -1.86 13.82 -3.84
C ILE A 19 -1.49 14.28 -2.42
N ALA A 20 -1.22 13.35 -1.50
CA ALA A 20 -0.77 13.71 -0.14
C ALA A 20 0.53 14.52 -0.15
N ARG A 21 1.49 14.13 -1.00
CA ARG A 21 2.75 14.87 -1.19
C ARG A 21 2.52 16.26 -1.80
N SER A 22 1.60 16.39 -2.74
CA SER A 22 1.24 17.68 -3.32
C SER A 22 0.59 18.60 -2.28
N ASN A 23 -0.29 18.07 -1.42
CA ASN A 23 -0.87 18.85 -0.32
C ASN A 23 0.20 19.32 0.68
N LEU A 24 1.16 18.46 1.03
CA LEU A 24 2.28 18.87 1.88
C LEU A 24 3.12 20.00 1.24
N LEU A 25 3.37 19.93 -0.08
CA LEU A 25 4.07 20.99 -0.79
C LEU A 25 3.27 22.29 -0.82
N LEU A 26 1.95 22.19 -1.02
CA LEU A 26 1.06 23.35 -1.04
C LEU A 26 1.08 24.06 0.31
N VAL A 27 1.10 23.31 1.43
CA VAL A 27 1.27 23.87 2.77
C VAL A 27 2.57 24.67 2.89
N ILE A 28 3.69 24.08 2.48
CA ILE A 28 5.00 24.76 2.52
C ILE A 28 4.97 26.04 1.69
N LEU A 29 4.45 25.95 0.46
CA LEU A 29 4.41 27.08 -0.48
C LEU A 29 3.54 28.22 0.04
N PHE A 30 2.33 27.93 0.51
CA PHE A 30 1.42 28.97 0.98
C PHE A 30 1.87 29.56 2.32
N THR A 31 2.53 28.78 3.18
CA THR A 31 3.21 29.32 4.36
C THR A 31 4.30 30.32 3.99
N LEU A 32 5.11 30.00 2.98
CA LEU A 32 6.16 30.89 2.50
C LEU A 32 5.59 32.16 1.87
N ILE A 33 4.54 32.05 1.05
CA ILE A 33 3.84 33.20 0.45
C ILE A 33 3.26 34.09 1.56
N ASN A 34 2.56 33.52 2.53
CA ASN A 34 1.99 34.29 3.65
C ASN A 34 3.06 34.98 4.47
N SER A 35 4.20 34.33 4.71
CA SER A 35 5.33 34.93 5.41
C SER A 35 5.88 36.15 4.64
N VAL A 36 6.07 36.04 3.33
CA VAL A 36 6.52 37.14 2.49
C VAL A 36 5.51 38.29 2.47
N ILE A 37 4.22 38.00 2.34
CA ILE A 37 3.17 39.02 2.38
C ILE A 37 3.17 39.74 3.73
N SER A 38 3.34 39.00 4.82
CA SER A 38 3.42 39.57 6.16
C SER A 38 4.62 40.51 6.31
N PHE A 39 5.80 40.12 5.82
CA PHE A 39 6.98 41.00 5.80
C PHE A 39 6.83 42.20 4.86
N ALA A 40 6.02 42.09 3.80
CA ALA A 40 5.67 43.20 2.93
C ALA A 40 4.56 44.10 3.50
N HIS A 41 4.11 43.83 4.74
CA HIS A 41 3.02 44.53 5.41
C HIS A 41 1.70 44.47 4.63
N GLY A 42 1.45 43.35 3.96
CA GLY A 42 0.22 43.10 3.22
C GLY A 42 -0.91 42.56 4.10
N ASN A 43 -2.15 42.89 3.73
CA ASN A 43 -3.37 42.54 4.48
C ASN A 43 -4.10 41.29 3.94
N TYR A 44 -3.41 40.48 3.13
CA TYR A 44 -3.98 39.27 2.53
C TYR A 44 -3.36 38.03 3.15
N TYR A 45 -4.17 36.97 3.27
CA TYR A 45 -3.75 35.70 3.83
C TYR A 45 -4.34 34.56 3.01
N PHE A 46 -3.49 33.63 2.59
CA PHE A 46 -3.90 32.39 1.94
C PHE A 46 -4.09 31.28 2.97
N LEU A 47 -5.18 30.52 2.82
CA LEU A 47 -5.42 29.31 3.61
C LEU A 47 -4.39 28.22 3.26
N PHE A 48 -4.35 27.10 4.01
CA PHE A 48 -3.30 26.06 3.88
C PHE A 48 -1.89 26.53 4.26
N SER A 49 -1.76 27.25 5.36
CA SER A 49 -0.47 27.56 5.96
C SER A 49 -0.19 26.59 7.11
N ALA A 50 1.07 26.27 7.36
CA ALA A 50 1.49 25.82 8.68
C ALA A 50 1.42 27.04 9.61
N SER A 51 0.80 26.85 10.77
CA SER A 51 0.44 27.91 11.70
C SER A 51 1.69 28.50 12.35
N ILE A 52 2.50 27.68 13.03
CA ILE A 52 3.64 28.17 13.82
C ILE A 52 4.64 28.98 12.96
N PRO A 53 5.10 28.51 11.77
CA PRO A 53 6.04 29.29 10.97
C PRO A 53 5.43 30.61 10.47
N TYR A 54 4.14 30.61 10.09
CA TYR A 54 3.44 31.83 9.68
C TYR A 54 3.29 32.82 10.84
N TYR A 55 2.90 32.36 12.03
CA TYR A 55 2.75 33.23 13.19
C TYR A 55 4.08 33.81 13.67
N VAL A 56 5.20 33.08 13.52
CA VAL A 56 6.54 33.65 13.75
C VAL A 56 6.82 34.81 12.80
N ALA A 57 6.55 34.64 11.50
CA ALA A 57 6.71 35.71 10.51
C ALA A 57 5.80 36.90 10.83
N SER A 58 4.51 36.64 11.07
CA SER A 58 3.49 37.63 11.42
C SER A 58 3.83 38.42 12.67
N PHE A 59 4.25 37.73 13.73
CA PHE A 59 4.66 38.37 14.98
C PHE A 59 5.88 39.28 14.78
N SER A 60 6.89 38.82 14.05
CA SER A 60 8.08 39.64 13.79
C SER A 60 7.78 40.86 12.91
N ALA A 61 6.86 40.74 11.95
CA ALA A 61 6.39 41.86 11.14
C ALA A 61 5.58 42.86 11.99
N ALA A 62 4.67 42.36 12.83
CA ALA A 62 3.91 43.20 13.76
C ALA A 62 4.83 43.95 14.72
N TRP A 63 5.86 43.30 15.28
CA TRP A 63 6.81 43.97 16.16
C TRP A 63 7.66 45.03 15.42
N ALA A 64 7.98 44.80 14.15
CA ALA A 64 8.76 45.74 13.35
C ALA A 64 7.95 46.96 12.87
N TYR A 65 6.66 46.78 12.55
CA TYR A 65 5.82 47.82 11.93
C TYR A 65 4.80 48.45 12.87
N SER A 66 4.23 47.67 13.79
CA SER A 66 3.15 48.07 14.70
C SER A 66 3.33 47.47 16.11
N PRO A 67 4.44 47.77 16.81
CA PRO A 67 4.77 47.17 18.11
C PRO A 67 3.72 47.41 19.19
N GLU A 68 3.06 48.58 19.14
CA GLU A 68 2.01 48.98 20.08
C GLU A 68 0.74 48.11 19.98
N ASP A 69 0.39 47.62 18.79
CA ASP A 69 -0.77 46.73 18.57
C ASP A 69 -0.61 45.38 19.27
N ILE A 70 0.63 44.97 19.55
CA ILE A 70 0.98 43.73 20.24
C ILE A 70 1.54 43.98 21.65
N GLY A 71 1.44 45.21 22.16
CA GLY A 71 1.86 45.58 23.51
C GLY A 71 3.37 45.54 23.75
N LEU A 72 4.16 45.75 22.69
CA LEU A 72 5.62 45.83 22.76
C LEU A 72 6.11 47.25 22.51
N GLU A 73 7.31 47.54 23.02
CA GLU A 73 8.02 48.76 22.69
C GLU A 73 8.65 48.67 21.29
N PRO A 74 8.82 49.80 20.59
CA PRO A 74 9.53 49.84 19.31
C PRO A 74 10.93 49.26 19.42
N ALA A 75 11.24 48.36 18.48
CA ALA A 75 12.56 47.77 18.41
C ALA A 75 13.62 48.81 18.04
N ALA A 76 14.78 48.75 18.71
CA ALA A 76 15.93 49.59 18.36
C ALA A 76 16.38 49.38 16.90
N ASN A 77 16.18 48.19 16.35
CA ASN A 77 16.46 47.86 14.95
C ASN A 77 15.34 46.97 14.37
N PRO A 78 14.29 47.57 13.78
CA PRO A 78 13.16 46.83 13.20
C PRO A 78 13.58 45.89 12.07
N THR A 79 14.58 46.28 11.26
CA THR A 79 15.10 45.44 10.18
C THR A 79 15.73 44.15 10.71
N ALA A 80 16.45 44.22 11.83
CA ALA A 80 17.03 43.03 12.45
C ALA A 80 15.95 42.03 12.89
N ILE A 81 14.83 42.52 13.43
CA ILE A 81 13.70 41.67 13.84
C ILE A 81 13.08 40.95 12.66
N LEU A 82 12.86 41.66 11.54
CA LEU A 82 12.33 41.05 10.31
C LEU A 82 13.26 39.94 9.80
N VAL A 83 14.57 40.17 9.80
CA VAL A 83 15.55 39.17 9.36
C VAL A 83 15.55 37.96 10.29
N ILE A 84 15.55 38.17 11.61
CA ILE A 84 15.50 37.08 12.59
C ILE A 84 14.21 36.26 12.43
N GLY A 85 13.06 36.93 12.33
CA GLY A 85 11.77 36.30 12.12
C GLY A 85 11.71 35.48 10.84
N ALA A 86 12.23 36.03 9.73
CA ALA A 86 12.33 35.33 8.45
C ALA A 86 13.22 34.08 8.53
N VAL A 87 14.37 34.17 9.23
CA VAL A 87 15.27 33.03 9.42
C VAL A 87 14.60 31.95 10.26
N ILE A 88 13.94 32.29 11.37
CA ILE A 88 13.27 31.31 12.23
C ILE A 88 12.12 30.64 11.47
N ALA A 89 11.27 31.42 10.78
CA ALA A 89 10.18 30.88 9.97
C ALA A 89 10.70 29.92 8.88
N ALA A 90 11.78 30.29 8.20
CA ALA A 90 12.43 29.42 7.20
C ALA A 90 12.98 28.14 7.82
N VAL A 91 13.67 28.23 8.96
CA VAL A 91 14.20 27.06 9.70
C VAL A 91 13.07 26.10 10.10
N LEU A 92 11.93 26.62 10.55
CA LEU A 92 10.77 25.80 10.89
C LEU A 92 10.14 25.10 9.67
N LEU A 93 10.28 25.66 8.46
CA LEU A 93 9.83 25.03 7.22
C LEU A 93 10.78 23.96 6.68
N VAL A 94 12.07 24.01 7.03
CA VAL A 94 13.07 23.00 6.62
C VAL A 94 12.61 21.55 6.90
N PRO A 95 12.15 21.16 8.11
CA PRO A 95 11.72 19.79 8.35
C PRO A 95 10.53 19.36 7.48
N TYR A 96 9.57 20.26 7.20
CA TYR A 96 8.48 19.97 6.25
C TYR A 96 9.04 19.73 4.84
N LEU A 97 9.98 20.56 4.39
CA LEU A 97 10.62 20.42 3.08
C LEU A 97 11.40 19.10 2.98
N LEU A 98 12.16 18.74 4.02
CA LEU A 98 12.87 17.46 4.08
C LEU A 98 11.90 16.29 4.02
N CYS A 99 10.79 16.33 4.77
CA CYS A 99 9.75 15.32 4.71
C CYS A 99 9.16 15.20 3.29
N TRP A 100 8.90 16.33 2.62
CA TRP A 100 8.40 16.33 1.25
C TRP A 100 9.41 15.75 0.24
N ILE A 101 10.69 16.12 0.32
CA ILE A 101 11.75 15.62 -0.57
C ILE A 101 11.94 14.11 -0.40
N PHE A 102 12.13 13.66 0.85
CA PHE A 102 12.48 12.27 1.13
C PHE A 102 11.27 11.31 1.14
N SER A 103 10.04 11.82 1.22
CA SER A 103 8.82 11.02 1.06
C SER A 103 8.77 10.24 -0.27
N LYS A 104 9.47 10.71 -1.32
CA LYS A 104 9.59 9.95 -2.59
C LYS A 104 10.23 8.58 -2.40
N LYS A 105 11.19 8.47 -1.47
CA LYS A 105 12.01 7.26 -1.27
C LYS A 105 11.40 6.34 -0.21
N HIS A 106 10.95 6.92 0.91
CA HIS A 106 10.38 6.15 2.01
C HIS A 106 9.14 6.83 2.56
N TYR A 107 8.04 6.07 2.68
CA TYR A 107 6.79 6.58 3.25
C TYR A 107 6.91 6.97 4.73
N GLY A 108 7.95 6.53 5.44
CA GLY A 108 8.24 6.95 6.82
C GLY A 108 8.35 8.47 6.98
N TRP A 109 8.83 9.19 5.96
CA TRP A 109 8.85 10.65 5.97
C TRP A 109 7.45 11.29 5.92
N MET A 110 6.45 10.57 5.39
CA MET A 110 5.06 11.00 5.46
C MET A 110 4.51 10.88 6.89
N ILE A 111 4.97 9.89 7.67
CA ILE A 111 4.64 9.76 9.09
C ILE A 111 5.24 10.95 9.86
N ALA A 112 6.51 11.29 9.59
CA ALA A 112 7.14 12.45 10.19
C ALA A 112 6.40 13.76 9.86
N ALA A 113 6.00 13.95 8.59
CA ALA A 113 5.18 15.09 8.18
C ALA A 113 3.84 15.15 8.92
N LEU A 114 3.17 14.01 9.09
CA LEU A 114 1.91 13.91 9.83
C LEU A 114 2.08 14.31 11.29
N VAL A 115 3.12 13.83 11.97
CA VAL A 115 3.42 14.19 13.36
C VAL A 115 3.70 15.70 13.48
N LEU A 116 4.56 16.23 12.61
CA LEU A 116 4.92 17.64 12.63
C LEU A 116 3.70 18.54 12.39
N PHE A 117 2.89 18.23 11.38
CA PHE A 117 1.67 18.98 11.09
C PHE A 117 0.58 18.81 12.16
N SER A 118 0.56 17.68 12.87
CA SER A 118 -0.33 17.46 14.01
C SER A 118 0.06 18.35 15.20
N LEU A 119 1.36 18.52 15.49
CA LEU A 119 1.83 19.46 16.52
C LEU A 119 1.46 20.91 16.17
N ASP A 120 1.62 21.29 14.91
CA ASP A 120 1.22 22.59 14.40
C ASP A 120 -0.31 22.81 14.51
N SER A 121 -1.10 21.77 14.23
CA SER A 121 -2.56 21.78 14.42
C SER A 121 -2.95 21.90 15.90
N VAL A 122 -2.25 21.24 16.81
CA VAL A 122 -2.48 21.38 18.26
C VAL A 122 -2.21 22.81 18.70
N TRP A 123 -1.11 23.40 18.24
CA TRP A 123 -0.81 24.81 18.54
C TRP A 123 -1.92 25.76 18.03
N LEU A 124 -2.44 25.52 16.81
CA LEU A 124 -3.57 26.27 16.27
C LEU A 124 -4.81 26.16 17.17
N LEU A 125 -5.13 24.95 17.65
CA LEU A 125 -6.28 24.72 18.52
C LEU A 125 -6.13 25.35 19.91
N LEU A 126 -4.91 25.42 20.45
CA LEU A 126 -4.63 26.10 21.71
C LEU A 126 -4.81 27.62 21.61
N ASN A 127 -4.68 28.20 20.41
CA ASN A 127 -4.86 29.63 20.12
C ASN A 127 -6.20 29.90 19.41
N PHE A 128 -7.23 29.09 19.68
CA PHE A 128 -8.49 29.15 18.96
C PHE A 128 -9.21 30.50 19.12
N HIS A 129 -9.54 31.09 17.98
CA HIS A 129 -10.48 32.20 17.83
C HIS A 129 -11.42 31.91 16.67
N ILE A 130 -12.62 32.51 16.68
CA ILE A 130 -13.64 32.20 15.66
C ILE A 130 -13.20 32.58 14.23
N SER A 131 -12.28 33.54 14.08
CA SER A 131 -11.67 33.89 12.80
C SER A 131 -10.84 32.74 12.19
N LEU A 132 -10.34 31.81 13.02
CA LEU A 132 -9.52 30.67 12.60
C LEU A 132 -10.35 29.45 12.18
N ILE A 133 -11.68 29.57 12.09
CA ILE A 133 -12.54 28.44 11.73
C ILE A 133 -12.16 27.87 10.36
N LEU A 134 -11.84 28.72 9.38
CA LEU A 134 -11.40 28.26 8.06
C LEU A 134 -10.03 27.58 8.15
N ASP A 135 -9.07 28.16 8.87
CA ASP A 135 -7.75 27.55 9.10
C ASP A 135 -7.86 26.15 9.70
N ILE A 136 -8.75 25.97 10.69
CA ILE A 136 -9.00 24.66 11.33
C ILE A 136 -9.57 23.66 10.32
N LEU A 137 -10.54 24.07 9.49
CA LEU A 137 -11.10 23.19 8.46
C LEU A 137 -10.02 22.75 7.45
N PHE A 138 -9.13 23.66 7.06
CA PHE A 138 -8.03 23.33 6.16
C PHE A 138 -6.92 22.49 6.83
N HIS A 139 -6.64 22.69 8.12
CA HIS A 139 -5.75 21.80 8.87
C HIS A 139 -6.33 20.39 8.96
N ALA A 140 -7.63 20.25 9.26
CA ALA A 140 -8.31 18.96 9.25
C ALA A 140 -8.26 18.29 7.87
N TYR A 141 -8.44 19.08 6.80
CA TYR A 141 -8.30 18.60 5.42
C TYR A 141 -6.88 18.09 5.14
N VAL A 142 -5.84 18.86 5.47
CA VAL A 142 -4.44 18.45 5.28
C VAL A 142 -4.12 17.20 6.10
N LEU A 143 -4.52 17.15 7.37
CA LEU A 143 -4.36 15.98 8.24
C LEU A 143 -5.00 14.73 7.61
N TYR A 144 -6.22 14.84 7.09
CA TYR A 144 -6.87 13.75 6.37
C TYR A 144 -5.99 13.23 5.22
N TYR A 145 -5.46 14.12 4.36
CA TYR A 145 -4.61 13.69 3.25
C TYR A 145 -3.26 13.13 3.70
N LEU A 146 -2.65 13.65 4.77
CA LEU A 146 -1.42 13.09 5.33
C LEU A 146 -1.65 11.68 5.89
N ILE A 147 -2.75 11.45 6.62
CA ILE A 147 -3.16 10.13 7.09
C ILE A 147 -3.37 9.17 5.91
N MET A 148 -4.07 9.60 4.87
CA MET A 148 -4.24 8.80 3.65
C MET A 148 -2.90 8.55 2.94
N GLY A 149 -2.00 9.53 2.94
CA GLY A 149 -0.63 9.40 2.43
C GLY A 149 0.14 8.30 3.15
N VAL A 150 0.10 8.26 4.49
CA VAL A 150 0.72 7.17 5.26
C VAL A 150 0.13 5.82 4.88
N ARG A 151 -1.20 5.70 4.82
CA ARG A 151 -1.89 4.45 4.46
C ARG A 151 -1.50 3.96 3.07
N TYR A 152 -1.55 4.83 2.07
CA TYR A 152 -1.25 4.45 0.68
C TYR A 152 0.24 4.24 0.42
N GLY A 153 1.13 4.91 1.18
CA GLY A 153 2.57 4.63 1.12
C GLY A 153 2.93 3.24 1.67
N LEU A 154 2.23 2.78 2.71
CA LEU A 154 2.36 1.41 3.19
C LEU A 154 1.80 0.39 2.20
N LEU A 155 0.62 0.67 1.64
CA LEU A 155 -0.02 -0.21 0.66
C LEU A 155 0.78 -0.34 -0.64
N SER A 156 1.34 0.76 -1.15
CA SER A 156 2.17 0.72 -2.37
C SER A 156 3.42 -0.12 -2.17
N ARG A 157 4.05 -0.02 -1.00
CA ARG A 157 5.21 -0.86 -0.64
C ARG A 157 4.83 -2.34 -0.56
N ARG A 158 3.76 -2.69 0.15
CA ARG A 158 3.29 -4.08 0.24
C ARG A 158 2.92 -4.65 -1.12
N ALA A 159 2.30 -3.85 -1.98
CA ALA A 159 1.97 -4.25 -3.35
C ALA A 159 3.24 -4.49 -4.18
N ALA A 160 4.25 -3.62 -4.08
CA ALA A 160 5.52 -3.79 -4.77
C ALA A 160 6.31 -5.01 -4.26
N GLU A 161 6.28 -5.28 -2.94
CA GLU A 161 6.90 -6.48 -2.36
C GLU A 161 6.19 -7.77 -2.82
N ALA A 162 4.85 -7.77 -2.90
CA ALA A 162 4.10 -8.90 -3.44
C ALA A 162 4.36 -9.12 -4.94
N GLU A 163 4.41 -8.06 -5.74
CA GLU A 163 4.73 -8.14 -7.18
C GLU A 163 6.17 -8.62 -7.42
N ALA A 164 7.12 -8.21 -6.58
CA ALA A 164 8.49 -8.70 -6.62
C ALA A 164 8.61 -10.17 -6.20
N ALA A 165 7.74 -10.66 -5.31
CA ALA A 165 7.67 -12.07 -4.92
C ALA A 165 6.99 -12.95 -5.98
N GLU A 166 6.10 -12.38 -6.79
CA GLU A 166 5.45 -13.04 -7.94
C GLU A 166 6.27 -12.94 -9.23
N ALA A 167 7.34 -12.11 -9.26
CA ALA A 167 8.24 -12.03 -10.40
C ALA A 167 8.85 -13.42 -10.67
N PRO A 168 8.76 -13.95 -11.90
CA PRO A 168 9.35 -15.23 -12.23
C PRO A 168 10.84 -15.22 -11.83
N LEU A 169 11.28 -16.24 -11.10
CA LEU A 169 12.70 -16.55 -10.99
C LEU A 169 13.27 -16.48 -12.41
N PRO A 170 14.45 -15.85 -12.62
CA PRO A 170 15.06 -15.84 -13.94
C PRO A 170 15.05 -17.29 -14.43
N ASN A 171 14.44 -17.53 -15.60
CA ASN A 171 14.39 -18.84 -16.23
C ASN A 171 15.84 -19.30 -16.42
N GLY A 172 16.38 -19.95 -15.39
CA GLY A 172 17.57 -20.75 -15.47
C GLY A 172 17.23 -21.83 -16.46
N THR A 173 17.67 -21.64 -17.69
CA THR A 173 17.56 -22.66 -18.71
C THR A 173 18.49 -23.77 -18.23
N LEU A 174 17.94 -24.77 -17.55
CA LEU A 174 18.66 -26.01 -17.28
C LEU A 174 18.84 -26.68 -18.64
N THR A 175 19.99 -26.44 -19.27
CA THR A 175 20.40 -27.21 -20.43
C THR A 175 20.74 -28.61 -19.94
N LEU A 176 19.83 -29.56 -20.14
CA LEU A 176 20.12 -30.98 -20.01
C LEU A 176 21.09 -31.36 -21.13
N ASN A 177 22.19 -32.02 -20.78
CA ASN A 177 22.97 -32.74 -21.78
C ASN A 177 22.09 -33.87 -22.37
N PRO A 178 22.34 -34.29 -23.63
CA PRO A 178 21.57 -35.35 -24.28
C PRO A 178 21.65 -36.73 -23.59
N ASP A 179 22.44 -36.87 -22.53
CA ASP A 179 22.56 -38.06 -21.69
C ASP A 179 21.82 -37.96 -20.33
N GLY A 180 21.14 -36.85 -20.06
CA GLY A 180 20.33 -36.67 -18.85
C GLY A 180 21.09 -36.21 -17.59
N THR A 181 22.34 -35.75 -17.72
CA THR A 181 23.10 -35.22 -16.57
C THR A 181 23.06 -33.68 -16.46
N ILE A 182 23.02 -33.17 -15.23
CA ILE A 182 23.11 -31.74 -14.90
C ILE A 182 24.58 -31.30 -14.84
N ALA A 183 24.94 -30.27 -15.61
CA ALA A 183 26.28 -29.67 -15.56
C ALA A 183 26.46 -28.90 -14.25
N ASP A 184 27.18 -29.49 -13.31
CA ASP A 184 27.64 -28.83 -12.09
C ASP A 184 28.96 -28.08 -12.35
N MET A 185 29.01 -26.81 -11.95
CA MET A 185 30.27 -26.09 -11.75
C MET A 185 30.48 -25.90 -10.23
N SER A 186 31.07 -26.93 -9.60
CA SER A 186 32.12 -26.93 -8.56
C SER A 186 32.40 -25.60 -7.82
N ALA A 187 32.64 -25.54 -6.50
CA ALA A 187 32.87 -26.52 -5.44
C ALA A 187 32.90 -25.80 -4.08
N THR A 188 32.64 -26.52 -2.97
CA THR A 188 33.57 -26.63 -1.82
C THR A 188 33.14 -27.80 -0.93
N THR A 189 34.14 -28.60 -0.58
CA THR A 189 34.15 -29.96 -0.02
C THR A 189 34.05 -30.06 1.51
N ALA A 190 33.85 -31.32 1.96
CA ALA A 190 34.18 -31.96 3.27
C ALA A 190 32.98 -32.07 4.25
N ASN A 191 32.64 -33.22 4.86
CA ASN A 191 33.31 -34.51 5.04
C ASN A 191 32.28 -35.63 5.33
N ALA A 192 32.78 -36.86 5.23
CA ALA A 192 32.12 -38.17 5.19
C ALA A 192 31.62 -38.75 6.53
N GLU A 193 30.70 -39.72 6.42
CA GLU A 193 30.63 -41.07 7.06
C GLU A 193 29.27 -41.71 6.66
N GLU A 194 29.21 -42.59 5.65
CA GLU A 194 29.22 -44.07 5.73
C GLU A 194 28.09 -44.71 6.59
N SER A 195 27.12 -45.36 5.94
CA SER A 195 26.86 -46.82 6.07
C SER A 195 25.54 -47.30 5.43
N ALA A 196 25.71 -48.32 4.57
CA ALA A 196 24.90 -49.53 4.35
C ALA A 196 23.38 -49.50 4.07
N ASP A 197 23.06 -49.93 2.85
CA ASP A 197 22.09 -50.98 2.47
C ASP A 197 20.77 -51.14 3.24
N ALA A 198 19.66 -50.90 2.54
CA ALA A 198 18.49 -51.79 2.58
C ALA A 198 17.60 -51.55 1.34
N GLU A 199 17.69 -52.49 0.40
CA GLU A 199 16.70 -52.67 -0.65
C GLU A 199 15.41 -53.24 -0.05
N SER A 200 14.29 -52.52 -0.18
CA SER A 200 12.97 -53.09 0.07
C SER A 200 11.85 -52.28 -0.61
N ALA A 201 11.35 -52.88 -1.70
CA ALA A 201 10.00 -52.85 -2.28
C ALA A 201 9.31 -51.50 -2.64
N PRO A 202 8.63 -51.43 -3.81
CA PRO A 202 7.87 -50.25 -4.22
C PRO A 202 6.59 -50.12 -3.38
N THR A 203 6.45 -49.05 -2.62
CA THR A 203 5.19 -48.67 -1.98
C THR A 203 4.26 -48.09 -3.04
N GLU A 204 3.23 -48.86 -3.40
CA GLU A 204 2.05 -48.35 -4.12
C GLU A 204 1.49 -47.13 -3.38
N GLN A 205 1.45 -45.98 -4.06
CA GLN A 205 0.69 -44.82 -3.59
C GLN A 205 -0.80 -45.18 -3.59
N PRO A 206 -1.54 -44.90 -2.50
CA PRO A 206 -2.96 -45.18 -2.45
C PRO A 206 -3.69 -44.29 -3.47
N VAL A 207 -4.36 -44.90 -4.45
CA VAL A 207 -5.17 -44.20 -5.45
C VAL A 207 -6.41 -43.64 -4.75
N ILE A 208 -6.40 -42.35 -4.44
CA ILE A 208 -7.57 -41.64 -3.93
C ILE A 208 -8.55 -41.48 -5.10
N PRO A 209 -9.81 -41.94 -4.98
CA PRO A 209 -10.78 -41.83 -6.06
C PRO A 209 -11.12 -40.36 -6.35
N ASP A 210 -11.33 -40.05 -7.63
CA ASP A 210 -11.71 -38.70 -8.07
C ASP A 210 -13.06 -38.28 -7.46
N THR A 211 -13.18 -37.00 -7.15
CA THR A 211 -14.39 -36.37 -6.63
C THR A 211 -15.45 -36.31 -7.72
N PRO A 212 -16.71 -36.67 -7.44
CA PRO A 212 -17.77 -36.64 -8.44
C PRO A 212 -18.04 -35.22 -8.93
N ILE A 213 -18.31 -35.08 -10.23
CA ILE A 213 -18.77 -33.82 -10.83
C ILE A 213 -20.18 -33.52 -10.30
N LEU A 214 -20.37 -32.31 -9.78
CA LEU A 214 -21.66 -31.85 -9.29
C LEU A 214 -22.56 -31.38 -10.43
N ARG A 215 -22.01 -30.59 -11.36
CA ARG A 215 -22.68 -30.05 -12.55
C ARG A 215 -21.72 -29.30 -13.48
N SER A 216 -22.21 -28.94 -14.67
CA SER A 216 -21.49 -28.03 -15.57
C SER A 216 -21.44 -26.61 -15.00
N ALA A 217 -20.30 -25.94 -15.22
CA ALA A 217 -20.07 -24.56 -14.82
C ALA A 217 -20.99 -23.56 -15.56
N ASP A 218 -21.52 -23.93 -16.73
CA ASP A 218 -22.38 -23.09 -17.57
C ASP A 218 -23.86 -23.16 -17.16
N GLU A 219 -24.25 -24.10 -16.31
CA GLU A 219 -25.62 -24.26 -15.81
C GLU A 219 -26.03 -23.19 -14.78
N THR A 220 -25.14 -22.22 -14.49
CA THR A 220 -25.38 -21.12 -13.53
C THR A 220 -26.44 -20.10 -13.96
N GLY A 221 -27.00 -20.20 -15.18
CA GLY A 221 -28.02 -19.30 -15.69
C GLY A 221 -27.52 -17.87 -15.89
N SER A 222 -28.38 -16.87 -15.65
CA SER A 222 -28.05 -15.44 -15.78
C SER A 222 -27.35 -14.83 -14.55
N GLU A 223 -26.87 -15.65 -13.61
CA GLU A 223 -26.22 -15.15 -12.40
C GLU A 223 -24.84 -14.55 -12.69
N LYS A 224 -24.53 -13.47 -11.97
CA LYS A 224 -23.26 -12.76 -12.16
C LYS A 224 -22.11 -13.55 -11.54
N VAL A 225 -21.30 -14.16 -12.40
CA VAL A 225 -20.06 -14.86 -12.01
C VAL A 225 -18.96 -13.87 -11.66
N ARG A 226 -18.27 -14.10 -10.54
CA ARG A 226 -17.05 -13.38 -10.15
C ARG A 226 -15.94 -14.40 -9.89
N VAL A 227 -14.97 -14.48 -10.77
CA VAL A 227 -13.78 -15.32 -10.58
C VAL A 227 -12.88 -14.69 -9.52
N TYR A 228 -12.48 -15.47 -8.52
CA TYR A 228 -11.55 -15.05 -7.47
C TYR A 228 -10.11 -15.44 -7.81
N VAL A 229 -9.91 -16.67 -8.28
CA VAL A 229 -8.61 -17.21 -8.68
C VAL A 229 -8.83 -18.07 -9.92
N GLU A 230 -7.91 -17.97 -10.88
CA GLU A 230 -7.89 -18.79 -12.09
C GLU A 230 -6.43 -19.16 -12.38
N THR A 231 -6.18 -20.44 -12.65
CA THR A 231 -4.84 -20.97 -12.92
C THR A 231 -4.92 -22.20 -13.81
N ALA A 232 -3.80 -22.54 -14.46
CA ALA A 232 -3.66 -23.77 -15.23
C ALA A 232 -2.60 -24.65 -14.55
N TRP A 233 -2.94 -25.92 -14.29
CA TRP A 233 -2.03 -26.87 -13.67
C TRP A 233 -2.18 -28.25 -14.31
N ASN A 234 -1.06 -28.83 -14.74
CA ASN A 234 -1.01 -30.16 -15.38
C ASN A 234 -2.00 -30.33 -16.56
N GLY A 235 -2.19 -29.28 -17.36
CA GLY A 235 -3.12 -29.27 -18.50
C GLY A 235 -4.59 -28.99 -18.15
N HIS A 236 -4.93 -28.87 -16.87
CA HIS A 236 -6.28 -28.57 -16.40
C HIS A 236 -6.42 -27.09 -16.03
N GLN A 237 -7.54 -26.46 -16.39
CA GLN A 237 -7.89 -25.12 -15.93
C GLN A 237 -8.67 -25.20 -14.62
N ILE A 238 -8.15 -24.55 -13.58
CA ILE A 238 -8.72 -24.54 -12.23
C ILE A 238 -9.19 -23.13 -11.90
N GLN A 239 -10.44 -23.01 -11.49
CA GLN A 239 -11.05 -21.75 -11.08
C GLN A 239 -11.68 -21.86 -9.69
N TYR A 240 -11.39 -20.87 -8.86
CA TYR A 240 -12.16 -20.59 -7.65
C TYR A 240 -12.99 -19.34 -7.91
N ARG A 241 -14.31 -19.46 -7.87
CA ARG A 241 -15.23 -18.39 -8.31
C ARG A 241 -16.45 -18.28 -7.40
N ARG A 242 -17.19 -17.18 -7.56
CA ARG A 242 -18.47 -16.94 -6.88
C ARG A 242 -19.59 -16.79 -7.89
N VAL A 243 -20.69 -17.46 -7.61
CA VAL A 243 -21.96 -17.36 -8.33
C VAL A 243 -23.05 -17.07 -7.29
N GLY A 244 -23.62 -15.87 -7.34
CA GLY A 244 -24.58 -15.41 -6.35
C GLY A 244 -24.04 -15.45 -4.90
N LYS A 245 -24.59 -16.37 -4.10
CA LYS A 245 -24.22 -16.61 -2.68
C LYS A 245 -23.35 -17.87 -2.48
N ILE A 246 -22.97 -18.54 -3.56
CA ILE A 246 -22.22 -19.80 -3.56
C ILE A 246 -20.81 -19.52 -4.08
N GLU A 247 -19.82 -20.13 -3.44
CA GLU A 247 -18.43 -20.19 -3.90
C GLU A 247 -18.19 -21.60 -4.47
N GLU A 248 -17.51 -21.68 -5.62
CA GLU A 248 -17.39 -22.89 -6.45
C GLU A 248 -15.92 -23.17 -6.77
N LEU A 249 -15.56 -24.45 -6.76
CA LEU A 249 -14.30 -24.95 -7.31
C LEU A 249 -14.60 -25.65 -8.64
N VAL A 250 -14.06 -25.08 -9.71
CA VAL A 250 -14.29 -25.52 -11.09
C VAL A 250 -12.99 -26.02 -11.70
N VAL A 251 -13.04 -27.17 -12.36
CA VAL A 251 -11.94 -27.69 -13.17
C VAL A 251 -12.46 -28.02 -14.57
N ASP A 252 -11.83 -27.46 -15.60
CA ASP A 252 -12.22 -27.63 -17.01
C ASP A 252 -13.71 -27.41 -17.30
N GLY A 253 -14.29 -26.39 -16.66
CA GLY A 253 -15.71 -26.06 -16.83
C GLY A 253 -16.67 -27.01 -16.11
N GLN A 254 -16.19 -27.87 -15.22
CA GLN A 254 -17.02 -28.72 -14.35
C GLN A 254 -16.88 -28.31 -12.89
N VAL A 255 -17.99 -28.25 -12.16
CA VAL A 255 -18.02 -27.91 -10.73
C VAL A 255 -17.78 -29.18 -9.92
N TYR A 256 -16.74 -29.20 -9.08
CA TYR A 256 -16.40 -30.35 -8.23
C TYR A 256 -16.73 -30.14 -6.76
N ALA A 257 -16.82 -28.88 -6.33
CA ALA A 257 -17.27 -28.54 -4.99
C ALA A 257 -18.03 -27.21 -5.02
N GLU A 258 -18.95 -27.06 -4.08
CA GLU A 258 -19.71 -25.83 -3.82
C GLU A 258 -19.77 -25.56 -2.32
N MET A 259 -19.75 -24.28 -1.92
CA MET A 259 -19.96 -23.90 -0.53
C MET A 259 -20.75 -22.58 -0.37
N PRO A 260 -21.63 -22.46 0.64
CA PRO A 260 -22.29 -21.20 0.95
C PRO A 260 -21.30 -20.19 1.55
N ARG A 261 -21.37 -18.93 1.11
CA ARG A 261 -20.47 -17.86 1.57
C ARG A 261 -20.57 -17.51 3.07
N ALA A 262 -21.67 -17.88 3.75
CA ALA A 262 -22.04 -17.37 5.08
C ALA A 262 -21.32 -18.05 6.27
N ARG A 263 -20.07 -18.55 6.11
CA ARG A 263 -19.38 -19.27 7.19
C ARG A 263 -17.96 -18.81 7.52
N VAL A 264 -17.55 -19.31 8.68
CA VAL A 264 -16.40 -19.04 9.56
C VAL A 264 -15.06 -18.95 8.81
N ASN A 265 -14.19 -18.06 9.29
CA ASN A 265 -12.79 -17.96 8.84
C ASN A 265 -12.11 -19.34 8.81
N GLY A 266 -11.57 -19.74 7.66
CA GLY A 266 -10.82 -20.99 7.49
C GLY A 266 -11.55 -22.12 6.74
N ALA A 267 -12.81 -21.94 6.33
CA ALA A 267 -13.48 -22.89 5.45
C ALA A 267 -12.82 -22.91 4.05
N HIS A 268 -12.50 -24.12 3.58
CA HIS A 268 -11.97 -24.41 2.25
C HIS A 268 -12.72 -25.62 1.67
N MET A 269 -12.75 -25.66 0.34
CA MET A 269 -13.36 -26.70 -0.47
C MET A 269 -12.26 -27.64 -0.92
N THR A 270 -12.51 -28.93 -0.93
CA THR A 270 -11.56 -29.92 -1.43
C THR A 270 -12.16 -30.73 -2.57
N ALA A 271 -11.33 -31.10 -3.54
CA ALA A 271 -11.71 -32.00 -4.62
C ALA A 271 -10.49 -32.79 -5.12
N THR A 272 -10.65 -34.06 -5.44
CA THR A 272 -9.65 -34.86 -6.14
C THR A 272 -10.01 -34.92 -7.62
N VAL A 273 -9.13 -34.48 -8.51
CA VAL A 273 -9.37 -34.52 -9.96
C VAL A 273 -8.13 -35.07 -10.66
N ALA A 274 -8.29 -36.16 -11.40
CA ALA A 274 -7.19 -36.85 -12.10
C ALA A 274 -5.99 -37.14 -11.16
N GLY A 275 -6.27 -37.55 -9.93
CA GLY A 275 -5.25 -37.82 -8.91
C GLY A 275 -4.62 -36.58 -8.24
N MET A 276 -5.09 -35.36 -8.55
CA MET A 276 -4.67 -34.13 -7.90
C MET A 276 -5.62 -33.76 -6.77
N GLN A 277 -5.12 -33.61 -5.55
CA GLN A 277 -5.90 -33.04 -4.43
C GLN A 277 -5.91 -31.52 -4.53
N LEU A 278 -7.06 -30.95 -4.82
CA LEU A 278 -7.31 -29.52 -4.95
C LEU A 278 -7.93 -29.01 -3.66
N GLU A 279 -7.45 -27.86 -3.18
CA GLU A 279 -8.10 -27.12 -2.10
C GLU A 279 -8.29 -25.66 -2.52
N ALA A 280 -9.49 -25.10 -2.29
CA ALA A 280 -9.78 -23.71 -2.62
C ALA A 280 -10.59 -23.03 -1.52
N GLY A 281 -10.20 -21.82 -1.13
CA GLY A 281 -10.93 -21.10 -0.08
C GLY A 281 -10.35 -19.75 0.28
N ALA A 282 -10.95 -19.12 1.29
CA ALA A 282 -10.48 -17.85 1.83
C ALA A 282 -9.63 -18.08 3.09
N MET A 283 -8.33 -17.76 3.01
CA MET A 283 -7.38 -17.85 4.12
C MET A 283 -6.64 -16.52 4.30
N GLY A 284 -6.58 -16.02 5.53
CA GLY A 284 -5.71 -14.89 5.89
C GLY A 284 -5.95 -13.58 5.11
N GLY A 285 -7.16 -13.35 4.60
CA GLY A 285 -7.46 -12.18 3.76
C GLY A 285 -7.16 -12.36 2.27
N SER A 286 -6.84 -13.57 1.82
CA SER A 286 -6.67 -13.94 0.42
C SER A 286 -7.58 -15.11 0.05
N ASN A 287 -7.91 -15.22 -1.24
CA ASN A 287 -8.44 -16.42 -1.85
C ASN A 287 -7.26 -17.24 -2.37
N ILE A 288 -7.25 -18.54 -2.13
CA ILE A 288 -6.12 -19.42 -2.42
C ILE A 288 -6.63 -20.66 -3.16
N VAL A 289 -5.84 -21.16 -4.09
CA VAL A 289 -5.96 -22.50 -4.67
C VAL A 289 -4.66 -23.25 -4.42
N THR A 290 -4.79 -24.46 -3.89
CA THR A 290 -3.71 -25.38 -3.52
C THR A 290 -3.88 -26.67 -4.31
N VAL A 291 -2.77 -27.23 -4.81
CA VAL A 291 -2.74 -28.56 -5.45
C VAL A 291 -1.73 -29.41 -4.70
N ASN A 292 -2.15 -30.58 -4.20
CA ASN A 292 -1.34 -31.51 -3.42
C ASN A 292 -0.61 -30.83 -2.24
N GLY A 293 -1.30 -29.92 -1.55
CA GLY A 293 -0.73 -29.15 -0.41
C GLY A 293 0.18 -27.99 -0.81
N LYS A 294 0.45 -27.76 -2.11
CA LYS A 294 1.23 -26.62 -2.60
C LYS A 294 0.32 -25.51 -3.12
N VAL A 295 0.52 -24.27 -2.65
CA VAL A 295 -0.19 -23.10 -3.17
C VAL A 295 0.21 -22.87 -4.62
N VAL A 296 -0.77 -22.91 -5.53
CA VAL A 296 -0.54 -22.72 -6.98
C VAL A 296 -1.04 -21.36 -7.47
N ALA A 297 -1.98 -20.74 -6.74
CA ALA A 297 -2.48 -19.41 -7.09
C ALA A 297 -3.13 -18.72 -5.87
N THR A 298 -3.02 -17.39 -5.82
CA THR A 298 -3.65 -16.56 -4.78
C THR A 298 -4.16 -15.23 -5.31
N THR A 299 -5.20 -14.69 -4.67
CA THR A 299 -5.74 -13.35 -4.95
C THR A 299 -6.17 -12.67 -3.65
N ILE A 300 -5.75 -11.41 -3.43
CA ILE A 300 -6.12 -10.64 -2.23
C ILE A 300 -7.64 -10.37 -2.16
N ARG A 301 -8.26 -10.68 -1.02
CA ARG A 301 -9.67 -10.39 -0.68
C ARG A 301 -9.76 -9.00 -0.06
N TYR A 302 -10.42 -8.07 -0.73
CA TYR A 302 -10.79 -6.77 -0.13
C TYR A 302 -12.05 -7.00 0.69
N ILE A 303 -11.91 -6.98 2.01
CA ILE A 303 -13.02 -6.91 2.97
C ILE A 303 -13.50 -5.46 3.05
#